data_AF-A0A2D5V9Y6-F1
#
_entry.id   AF-A0A2D5V9Y6-F1
#
_cell.length_a   1.000
_cell.length_b   1.000
_cell.length_c   1.000
_cell.angle_alpha   90.00
_cell.angle_beta   90.00
_cell.angle_gamma   90.00
#
_symmetry.space_group_name_H-M   'P 1'
#
loop_
_entity.id
_entity.type
_entity.pdbx_description
1 polymer ?
#
loop_
_entity_poly.entity_id
_entity_poly.type
_entity_poly.pdbx_seq_one_letter_code
_entity_poly.pdbx_strand_id
1 'polypeptide(L)'
;MNHWIQEELFGLEHTTRPCARCRQEFPRTPDFFPAGNCRDGYSSFCRKCSQADAEPVARSDNLRLLDPAREKRCETCREVRPLQDFFMDSRSQDGKSWVCKNCGAGMPASGALEANQTAIGFIQDTRNQRVKVVISRNLRETLSQLQEGASVPLRLLAVERLKSQDEAEDRFMAYQELLQADHVFNNWYASSRTLERILASLRNARPPVLTQRQKLS
;
A
#
# COMPACT_ATOMS: atom_id res chain seq x y z
N MET A 1 40.49 -11.02 -36.93
CA MET A 1 40.78 -10.00 -35.90
C MET A 1 40.35 -10.57 -34.56
N ASN A 2 41.35 -10.99 -33.77
CA ASN A 2 41.18 -11.59 -32.47
C ASN A 2 41.00 -10.49 -31.41
N HIS A 3 40.00 -10.64 -30.55
CA HIS A 3 39.96 -10.12 -29.18
C HIS A 3 39.14 -11.13 -28.37
N TRP A 4 39.71 -12.29 -27.98
CA TRP A 4 40.45 -12.46 -26.72
C TRP A 4 40.15 -11.35 -25.72
N ILE A 5 39.12 -11.54 -24.88
CA ILE A 5 39.06 -11.09 -23.49
C ILE A 5 37.91 -11.89 -22.88
N GLN A 6 38.34 -12.85 -22.04
CA GLN A 6 37.62 -13.44 -20.90
C GLN A 6 36.78 -14.69 -21.14
N GLU A 7 37.50 -15.73 -21.57
CA GLU A 7 37.22 -17.14 -21.28
C GLU A 7 37.65 -17.57 -19.84
N GLU A 8 38.02 -16.66 -18.92
CA GLU A 8 38.68 -17.04 -17.65
C GLU A 8 38.30 -16.23 -16.39
N LEU A 9 37.05 -15.76 -16.20
CA LEU A 9 36.71 -14.98 -14.98
C LEU A 9 35.41 -15.28 -14.26
N PHE A 10 34.55 -16.17 -14.77
CA PHE A 10 33.38 -16.63 -14.00
C PHE A 10 33.34 -18.14 -14.04
N GLY A 11 33.63 -18.75 -12.89
CA GLY A 11 33.77 -20.18 -12.71
C GLY A 11 32.51 -20.98 -13.09
N LEU A 12 32.66 -22.30 -13.01
CA LEU A 12 31.71 -23.36 -13.34
C LEU A 12 30.37 -23.33 -12.56
N GLU A 13 29.91 -22.16 -12.09
CA GLU A 13 28.70 -21.95 -11.29
C GLU A 13 27.48 -21.50 -12.11
N HIS A 14 27.60 -21.34 -13.44
CA HIS A 14 26.51 -20.90 -14.32
C HIS A 14 26.02 -21.96 -15.31
N THR A 15 26.31 -23.23 -15.05
CA THR A 15 25.87 -24.35 -15.91
C THR A 15 24.41 -24.72 -15.68
N THR A 16 23.82 -24.32 -14.56
CA THR A 16 22.43 -24.64 -14.20
C THR A 16 21.60 -23.39 -13.95
N ARG A 17 20.28 -23.51 -14.12
CA ARG A 17 19.28 -22.46 -13.91
C ARG A 17 18.04 -23.06 -13.23
N PRO A 18 17.45 -22.40 -12.23
CA PRO A 18 16.19 -22.84 -11.66
C PRO A 18 15.02 -22.51 -12.59
N CYS A 19 14.11 -23.47 -12.78
CA CYS A 19 12.84 -23.23 -13.45
C CYS A 19 11.95 -22.35 -12.56
N ALA A 20 11.41 -21.25 -13.09
CA ALA A 20 10.54 -20.34 -12.33
C ALA A 20 9.22 -20.99 -11.85
N ARG A 21 8.82 -22.13 -12.44
CA ARG A 21 7.57 -22.85 -12.11
C ARG A 21 7.80 -23.96 -11.08
N CYS A 22 8.68 -24.93 -11.39
CA CYS A 22 8.92 -26.06 -10.50
C CYS A 22 10.09 -25.85 -9.51
N ARG A 23 10.84 -24.74 -9.65
CA ARG A 23 11.99 -24.36 -8.81
C ARG A 23 13.13 -25.38 -8.75
N GLN A 24 13.12 -26.38 -9.62
CA GLN A 24 14.23 -27.32 -9.78
C GLN A 24 15.32 -26.70 -10.65
N GLU A 25 16.56 -26.98 -10.31
CA GLU A 25 17.75 -26.57 -11.06
C GLU A 25 18.01 -27.55 -12.20
N PHE A 26 18.15 -27.01 -13.41
CA PHE A 26 18.45 -27.80 -14.61
C PHE A 26 19.64 -27.20 -15.36
N PRO A 27 20.39 -28.00 -16.12
CA PRO A 27 21.39 -27.48 -17.04
C PRO A 27 20.81 -26.40 -17.96
N ARG A 28 21.57 -25.32 -18.16
CA ARG A 28 21.20 -24.18 -19.00
C ARG A 28 21.42 -24.50 -20.48
N THR A 29 20.75 -25.56 -20.95
CA THR A 29 20.85 -26.09 -22.31
C THR A 29 19.47 -26.13 -22.98
N PRO A 30 19.42 -26.14 -24.32
CA PRO A 30 18.17 -26.19 -25.08
C PRO A 30 17.32 -27.45 -24.82
N ASP A 31 17.95 -28.51 -24.30
CA ASP A 31 17.27 -29.76 -23.92
C ASP A 31 16.32 -29.55 -22.74
N PHE A 32 16.71 -28.70 -21.78
CA PHE A 32 15.94 -28.44 -20.56
C PHE A 32 15.14 -27.14 -20.61
N PHE A 33 15.59 -26.13 -21.35
CA PHE A 33 14.88 -24.86 -21.52
C PHE A 33 14.62 -24.58 -23.01
N PRO A 34 13.36 -24.44 -23.44
CA PRO A 34 13.05 -24.03 -24.81
C PRO A 34 13.47 -22.58 -25.06
N ALA A 35 13.51 -22.17 -26.33
CA ALA A 35 13.77 -20.78 -26.71
C ALA A 35 12.74 -19.83 -26.07
N GLY A 36 13.18 -18.65 -25.65
CA GLY A 36 12.33 -17.69 -24.95
C GLY A 36 12.91 -16.27 -24.94
N ASN A 37 12.24 -15.38 -24.20
CA ASN A 37 12.50 -13.94 -24.22
C ASN A 37 13.46 -13.47 -23.11
N CYS A 38 14.09 -14.39 -22.38
CA CYS A 38 15.12 -13.98 -21.42
C CYS A 38 16.38 -13.52 -22.15
N ARG A 39 17.25 -12.81 -21.43
CA ARG A 39 18.49 -12.22 -21.94
C ARG A 39 19.43 -13.23 -22.61
N ASP A 40 19.29 -14.51 -22.26
CA ASP A 40 20.05 -15.65 -22.78
C ASP A 40 19.36 -16.39 -23.94
N GLY A 41 18.22 -15.90 -24.43
CA GLY A 41 17.45 -16.53 -25.50
C GLY A 41 16.67 -17.78 -25.09
N TYR A 42 16.68 -18.14 -23.80
CA TYR A 42 15.96 -19.29 -23.24
C TYR A 42 14.73 -18.86 -22.43
N SER A 43 13.77 -19.76 -22.26
CA SER A 43 12.60 -19.56 -21.41
C SER A 43 12.97 -19.55 -19.92
N SER A 44 12.17 -18.88 -19.10
CA SER A 44 12.26 -18.97 -17.63
C SER A 44 11.67 -20.29 -17.07
N PHE A 45 10.99 -21.06 -17.91
CA PHE A 45 10.36 -22.33 -17.55
C PHE A 45 11.07 -23.50 -18.24
N CYS A 46 11.20 -24.64 -17.55
CA CYS A 46 11.75 -25.84 -18.16
C CYS A 46 10.78 -26.43 -19.18
N ARG A 47 11.31 -27.23 -20.11
CA ARG A 47 10.56 -27.80 -21.24
C ARG A 47 9.36 -28.64 -20.80
N LYS A 48 9.48 -29.40 -19.70
CA LYS A 48 8.34 -30.11 -19.08
C LYS A 48 7.23 -29.15 -18.65
N CYS A 49 7.59 -28.04 -18.00
CA CYS A 49 6.65 -27.02 -17.58
C CYS A 49 6.07 -26.23 -18.76
N SER A 50 6.81 -26.05 -19.86
CA SER A 50 6.31 -25.39 -21.08
C SER A 50 5.40 -26.28 -21.93
N GLN A 51 5.65 -27.59 -21.94
CA GLN A 51 4.80 -28.57 -22.64
C GLN A 51 3.48 -28.83 -21.90
N ALA A 52 3.47 -28.69 -20.56
CA ALA A 52 2.25 -28.75 -19.77
C ALA A 52 1.26 -27.61 -20.07
N ASP A 53 1.71 -26.50 -20.68
CA ASP A 53 0.84 -25.41 -21.17
C ASP A 53 0.42 -25.60 -22.64
N ALA A 54 0.83 -26.69 -23.30
CA ALA A 54 0.50 -26.97 -24.71
C ALA A 54 -0.78 -27.79 -24.91
N GLU A 55 -1.59 -28.01 -23.86
CA GLU A 55 -2.99 -28.34 -24.06
C GLU A 55 -3.73 -27.07 -24.51
N PRO A 56 -4.59 -27.14 -25.55
CA PRO A 56 -5.34 -25.98 -26.02
C PRO A 56 -6.43 -25.66 -24.99
N VAL A 57 -6.05 -25.02 -23.89
CA VAL A 57 -7.00 -24.34 -23.03
C VAL A 57 -7.51 -23.17 -23.84
N ALA A 58 -8.71 -23.39 -24.40
CA ALA A 58 -9.57 -22.36 -24.93
C ALA A 58 -9.38 -21.08 -24.12
N ARG A 59 -9.05 -20.01 -24.84
CA ARG A 59 -9.03 -18.61 -24.39
C ARG A 59 -10.04 -18.40 -23.26
N SER A 60 -9.58 -18.47 -22.02
CA SER A 60 -10.44 -18.32 -20.85
C SER A 60 -9.75 -17.45 -19.82
N ASP A 61 -10.55 -16.49 -19.35
CA ASP A 61 -10.52 -15.93 -18.01
C ASP A 61 -9.64 -14.74 -17.67
N ASN A 62 -9.06 -14.04 -18.65
CA ASN A 62 -8.65 -12.64 -18.43
C ASN A 62 -9.82 -11.63 -18.53
N LEU A 63 -11.03 -12.05 -18.95
CA LEU A 63 -12.23 -11.21 -18.87
C LEU A 63 -13.07 -11.41 -17.58
N ARG A 64 -12.76 -12.40 -16.74
CA ARG A 64 -13.49 -12.62 -15.46
C ARG A 64 -12.92 -11.84 -14.27
N LEU A 65 -11.79 -11.15 -14.45
CA LEU A 65 -11.19 -10.26 -13.45
C LEU A 65 -11.60 -8.79 -13.61
N LEU A 66 -12.38 -8.49 -14.66
CA LEU A 66 -12.87 -7.15 -15.00
C LEU A 66 -14.32 -6.94 -14.56
N ASP A 67 -14.80 -7.67 -13.56
CA ASP A 67 -16.10 -7.39 -12.95
C ASP A 67 -15.90 -6.46 -11.73
N PRO A 68 -15.95 -5.12 -11.91
CA PRO A 68 -15.84 -4.16 -10.80
C PRO A 68 -16.98 -4.33 -9.79
N ALA A 69 -18.00 -5.13 -10.09
CA ALA A 69 -19.11 -5.48 -9.21
C ALA A 69 -18.78 -6.58 -8.18
N ARG A 70 -17.59 -7.17 -8.19
CA ARG A 70 -17.22 -8.12 -7.12
C ARG A 70 -16.96 -7.33 -5.84
N GLU A 71 -17.88 -7.45 -4.90
CA GLU A 71 -17.80 -6.82 -3.59
C GLU A 71 -17.31 -7.81 -2.53
N LYS A 72 -16.63 -7.29 -1.51
CA LYS A 72 -16.18 -8.03 -0.32
C LYS A 72 -16.51 -7.25 0.93
N ARG A 73 -16.88 -7.98 1.98
CA ARG A 73 -17.12 -7.41 3.31
C ARG A 73 -15.80 -7.29 4.07
N CYS A 74 -15.49 -6.10 4.56
CA CYS A 74 -14.34 -5.87 5.44
C CYS A 74 -14.60 -6.49 6.83
N GLU A 75 -13.66 -7.25 7.38
CA GLU A 75 -13.82 -7.84 8.72
C GLU A 75 -13.81 -6.80 9.85
N THR A 76 -13.14 -5.67 9.64
CA THR A 76 -13.00 -4.60 10.65
C THR A 76 -14.21 -3.67 10.66
N CYS A 77 -14.54 -2.99 9.55
CA CYS A 77 -15.66 -2.06 9.51
C CYS A 77 -16.99 -2.71 9.12
N ARG A 78 -16.98 -3.98 8.68
CA ARG A 78 -18.16 -4.74 8.26
C ARG A 78 -18.93 -4.18 7.06
N GLU A 79 -18.39 -3.16 6.40
CA GLU A 79 -18.91 -2.60 5.16
C GLU A 79 -18.59 -3.48 3.96
N VAL A 80 -19.52 -3.56 3.03
CA VAL A 80 -19.35 -4.20 1.72
C VAL A 80 -18.76 -3.16 0.77
N ARG A 81 -17.63 -3.49 0.14
CA ARG A 81 -16.87 -2.60 -0.72
C ARG A 81 -16.35 -3.36 -1.95
N PRO A 82 -16.10 -2.67 -3.08
CA PRO A 82 -15.54 -3.32 -4.26
C PRO A 82 -14.14 -3.89 -3.95
N LEU A 83 -13.72 -4.97 -4.62
CA LEU A 83 -12.40 -5.60 -4.40
C LEU A 83 -11.20 -4.66 -4.61
N GLN A 84 -11.36 -3.55 -5.32
CA GLN A 84 -10.35 -2.50 -5.48
C GLN A 84 -10.05 -1.75 -4.17
N ASP A 85 -10.98 -1.76 -3.21
CA ASP A 85 -10.83 -1.17 -1.88
C ASP A 85 -10.08 -2.09 -0.91
N PHE A 86 -9.50 -3.19 -1.40
CA PHE A 86 -8.72 -4.14 -0.62
C PHE A 86 -7.31 -4.27 -1.20
N PHE A 87 -6.30 -4.33 -0.33
CA PHE A 87 -4.93 -4.60 -0.73
C PHE A 87 -4.79 -6.03 -1.27
N MET A 88 -3.78 -6.27 -2.11
CA MET A 88 -3.46 -7.62 -2.56
C MET A 88 -2.87 -8.42 -1.39
N ASP A 89 -3.33 -9.64 -1.19
CA ASP A 89 -2.75 -10.59 -0.23
C ASP A 89 -2.64 -11.96 -0.90
N SER A 90 -1.41 -12.45 -1.08
CA SER A 90 -1.17 -13.74 -1.73
C SER A 90 -1.58 -14.94 -0.88
N ARG A 91 -1.88 -14.72 0.41
CA ARG A 91 -2.30 -15.78 1.34
C ARG A 91 -3.81 -16.00 1.34
N SER A 92 -4.59 -15.09 0.74
CA SER A 92 -6.03 -15.24 0.66
C SER A 92 -6.44 -15.92 -0.64
N GLN A 93 -7.52 -16.70 -0.58
CA GLN A 93 -8.05 -17.44 -1.72
C GLN A 93 -8.46 -16.54 -2.89
N ASP A 94 -8.90 -15.32 -2.59
CA ASP A 94 -9.31 -14.31 -3.57
C ASP A 94 -8.19 -13.32 -3.95
N GLY A 95 -6.98 -13.49 -3.39
CA GLY A 95 -5.85 -12.61 -3.64
C GLY A 95 -5.99 -11.21 -3.03
N LYS A 96 -6.98 -11.00 -2.16
CA LYS A 96 -7.30 -9.71 -1.51
C LYS A 96 -7.31 -9.84 0.01
N SER A 97 -6.84 -8.80 0.70
CA SER A 97 -6.88 -8.69 2.17
C SER A 97 -8.31 -8.90 2.73
N TRP A 98 -8.41 -9.38 3.97
CA TRP A 98 -9.67 -9.44 4.73
C TRP A 98 -10.13 -8.08 5.24
N VAL A 99 -9.24 -7.09 5.23
CA VAL A 99 -9.46 -5.73 5.73
C VAL A 99 -9.37 -4.74 4.58
N CYS A 100 -10.34 -3.81 4.50
CA CYS A 100 -10.33 -2.75 3.48
C CYS A 100 -9.16 -1.79 3.69
N LYS A 101 -8.79 -1.07 2.64
CA LYS A 101 -7.69 -0.11 2.64
C LYS A 101 -7.83 0.93 3.76
N ASN A 102 -9.04 1.42 4.01
CA ASN A 102 -9.33 2.39 5.08
C ASN A 102 -9.06 1.82 6.48
N CYS A 103 -9.47 0.58 6.74
CA CYS A 103 -9.21 -0.06 8.02
C CYS A 103 -7.74 -0.46 8.17
N GLY A 104 -7.08 -0.89 7.08
CA GLY A 104 -5.63 -1.13 7.06
C GLY A 104 -4.81 0.15 7.31
N ALA A 105 -5.33 1.29 6.88
CA ALA A 105 -4.82 2.64 7.15
C ALA A 105 -5.01 3.10 8.61
N GLY A 106 -5.63 2.30 9.47
CA GLY A 106 -5.94 2.67 10.84
C GLY A 106 -7.05 3.70 10.98
N MET A 107 -7.91 3.86 9.96
CA MET A 107 -9.08 4.73 10.11
C MET A 107 -10.06 4.15 11.13
N PRO A 108 -10.64 5.01 11.98
CA PRO A 108 -11.73 4.57 12.83
C PRO A 108 -12.96 4.31 11.96
N ALA A 109 -13.77 3.32 12.37
CA ALA A 109 -14.94 2.88 11.62
C ALA A 109 -15.91 4.04 11.34
N SER A 110 -16.68 3.89 10.25
CA SER A 110 -17.96 4.53 9.94
C SER A 110 -18.23 5.88 10.61
N GLY A 111 -18.69 5.76 11.86
CA GLY A 111 -19.27 6.84 12.66
C GLY A 111 -18.34 7.58 13.61
N ALA A 112 -17.01 7.42 13.54
CA ALA A 112 -16.09 8.14 14.43
C ALA A 112 -15.52 9.46 13.87
N LEU A 113 -15.62 9.68 12.55
CA LEU A 113 -15.41 10.98 11.94
C LEU A 113 -16.78 11.52 11.51
N GLU A 114 -17.25 12.55 12.19
CA GLU A 114 -18.47 13.25 11.77
C GLU A 114 -18.25 13.91 10.40
N ALA A 115 -19.23 13.77 9.52
CA ALA A 115 -19.23 14.43 8.23
C ALA A 115 -19.35 15.96 8.45
N ASN A 116 -18.58 16.76 7.71
CA ASN A 116 -18.54 18.23 7.72
C ASN A 116 -17.80 18.95 8.87
N GLN A 117 -16.81 18.32 9.50
CA GLN A 117 -15.90 19.05 10.40
C GLN A 117 -14.53 19.28 9.74
N THR A 118 -14.08 20.54 9.70
CA THR A 118 -12.72 20.88 9.26
C THR A 118 -11.69 20.29 10.23
N ALA A 119 -10.77 19.51 9.68
CA ALA A 119 -9.74 18.85 10.46
C ALA A 119 -8.38 18.87 9.74
N ILE A 120 -7.32 18.90 10.55
CA ILE A 120 -5.94 18.70 10.09
C ILE A 120 -5.58 17.23 10.34
N GLY A 121 -5.17 16.53 9.29
CA GLY A 121 -4.76 15.12 9.33
C GLY A 121 -3.27 14.95 9.13
N PHE A 122 -2.67 14.08 9.94
CA PHE A 122 -1.27 13.65 9.81
C PHE A 122 -1.23 12.22 9.27
N ILE A 123 -0.83 12.06 8.01
CA ILE A 123 -0.95 10.81 7.27
C ILE A 123 0.45 10.28 6.93
N GLN A 124 0.81 9.11 7.41
CA GLN A 124 2.12 8.51 7.19
C GLN A 124 2.11 7.50 6.05
N ASP A 125 3.10 7.60 5.16
CA ASP A 125 3.40 6.54 4.20
C ASP A 125 4.20 5.44 4.91
N THR A 126 3.67 4.21 4.96
CA THR A 126 4.31 3.10 5.69
C THR A 126 5.61 2.61 5.05
N ARG A 127 5.89 2.96 3.79
CA ARG A 127 7.10 2.53 3.08
C ARG A 127 8.30 3.39 3.43
N ASN A 128 8.12 4.71 3.48
CA ASN A 128 9.21 5.68 3.66
C ASN A 128 9.11 6.47 4.98
N GLN A 129 8.08 6.21 5.79
CA GLN A 129 7.81 6.84 7.08
C GLN A 129 7.58 8.36 7.03
N ARG A 130 7.48 8.96 5.84
CA ARG A 130 7.18 10.38 5.66
C ARG A 130 5.74 10.65 6.06
N VAL A 131 5.49 11.87 6.52
CA VAL A 131 4.16 12.28 6.97
C VAL A 131 3.66 13.43 6.10
N LYS A 132 2.48 13.25 5.54
CA LYS A 132 1.72 14.29 4.85
C LYS A 132 0.81 14.98 5.85
N VAL A 133 0.89 16.30 5.90
CA VAL A 133 -0.08 17.12 6.64
C VAL A 133 -1.13 17.62 5.66
N VAL A 134 -2.41 17.42 5.98
CA VAL A 134 -3.54 17.84 5.13
C VAL A 134 -4.58 18.58 5.95
N ILE A 135 -5.26 19.54 5.32
CA ILE A 135 -6.46 20.19 5.84
C ILE A 135 -7.65 19.77 4.97
N SER A 136 -8.77 19.36 5.58
CA SER A 136 -9.97 19.00 4.84
C SER A 136 -11.23 19.14 5.67
N ARG A 137 -12.35 19.51 5.02
CA ARG A 137 -13.71 19.47 5.58
C ARG A 137 -14.29 18.04 5.67
N ASN A 138 -13.68 17.10 4.95
CA ASN A 138 -14.01 15.68 4.96
C ASN A 138 -12.73 14.85 4.88
N LEU A 139 -12.02 14.75 6.02
CA LEU A 139 -10.75 14.02 6.09
C LEU A 139 -10.88 12.55 5.68
N ARG A 140 -12.05 11.95 5.87
CA ARG A 140 -12.34 10.57 5.48
C ARG A 140 -12.26 10.38 3.97
N GLU A 141 -12.93 11.26 3.23
CA GLU A 141 -12.93 11.23 1.78
C GLU A 141 -11.54 11.57 1.22
N THR A 142 -10.88 12.59 1.78
CA THR A 142 -9.51 12.96 1.40
C THR A 142 -8.52 11.81 1.59
N LEU A 143 -8.58 11.09 2.72
CA LEU A 143 -7.70 9.93 2.91
C LEU A 143 -8.06 8.79 1.97
N SER A 144 -9.34 8.55 1.68
CA SER A 144 -9.76 7.51 0.73
C SER A 144 -9.17 7.79 -0.66
N GLN A 145 -9.28 9.02 -1.14
CA GLN A 145 -8.67 9.46 -2.41
C GLN A 145 -7.14 9.33 -2.40
N LEU A 146 -6.47 9.74 -1.30
CA LEU A 146 -5.02 9.57 -1.17
C LEU A 146 -4.62 8.09 -1.16
N GLN A 147 -5.42 7.24 -0.53
CA GLN A 147 -5.18 5.81 -0.41
C GLN A 147 -5.41 5.05 -1.73
N GLU A 148 -6.33 5.53 -2.59
CA GLU A 148 -6.50 5.02 -3.95
C GLU A 148 -5.27 5.25 -4.82
N GLY A 149 -4.65 6.43 -4.69
CA GLY A 149 -3.41 6.77 -5.41
C GLY A 149 -2.13 6.15 -4.81
N ALA A 150 -2.20 5.59 -3.61
CA ALA A 150 -1.04 5.03 -2.92
C ALA A 150 -0.90 3.52 -3.14
N SER A 151 0.32 3.08 -3.49
CA SER A 151 0.65 1.64 -3.61
C SER A 151 0.79 0.92 -2.27
N VAL A 152 0.84 1.67 -1.16
CA VAL A 152 1.03 1.17 0.19
C VAL A 152 -0.04 1.73 1.13
N PRO A 153 -0.31 1.06 2.27
CA PRO A 153 -1.21 1.63 3.26
C PRO A 153 -0.67 2.97 3.78
N LEU A 154 -1.53 3.96 3.82
CA LEU A 154 -1.28 5.25 4.45
C LEU A 154 -1.85 5.18 5.86
N ARG A 155 -1.03 5.43 6.89
CA ARG A 155 -1.47 5.36 8.28
C ARG A 155 -1.88 6.73 8.79
N LEU A 156 -3.10 6.86 9.29
CA LEU A 156 -3.51 8.09 9.99
C LEU A 156 -2.88 8.13 11.40
N LEU A 157 -2.00 9.10 11.65
CA LEU A 157 -1.25 9.21 12.92
C LEU A 157 -1.93 10.09 13.97
N ALA A 158 -2.58 11.17 13.52
CA ALA A 158 -3.28 12.12 14.37
C ALA A 158 -4.32 12.91 13.55
N VAL A 159 -5.36 13.39 14.24
CA VAL A 159 -6.39 14.27 13.70
C VAL A 159 -6.62 15.39 14.70
N GLU A 160 -6.43 16.63 14.27
CA GLU A 160 -6.85 17.81 15.02
C GLU A 160 -8.16 18.35 14.43
N ARG A 161 -9.19 18.46 15.27
CA ARG A 161 -10.52 18.95 14.87
C ARG A 161 -10.64 20.42 15.26
N LEU A 162 -11.08 21.26 14.32
CA LEU A 162 -11.18 22.71 14.51
C LEU A 162 -12.60 23.20 14.22
N LYS A 163 -12.94 24.37 14.77
CA LYS A 163 -14.32 24.87 14.76
C LYS A 163 -14.64 25.64 13.49
N SER A 164 -13.67 26.36 12.94
CA SER A 164 -13.80 27.12 11.70
C SER A 164 -12.74 26.69 10.68
N GLN A 165 -12.98 27.05 9.42
CA GLN A 165 -11.99 26.86 8.38
C GLN A 165 -10.78 27.78 8.57
N ASP A 166 -11.01 29.04 8.91
CA ASP A 166 -9.94 30.03 9.10
C ASP A 166 -8.97 29.59 10.22
N GLU A 167 -9.49 29.10 11.35
CA GLU A 167 -8.67 28.57 12.46
C GLU A 167 -7.81 27.37 12.00
N ALA A 168 -8.36 26.56 11.09
CA ALA A 168 -7.66 25.42 10.52
C ALA A 168 -6.59 25.82 9.51
N GLU A 169 -6.83 26.85 8.71
CA GLU A 169 -5.83 27.39 7.79
C GLU A 169 -4.68 28.03 8.58
N ASP A 170 -4.97 28.85 9.57
CA ASP A 170 -3.96 29.46 10.45
C ASP A 170 -3.12 28.38 11.15
N ARG A 171 -3.77 27.34 11.69
CA ARG A 171 -3.06 26.25 12.35
C ARG A 171 -2.24 25.41 11.38
N PHE A 172 -2.76 25.19 10.17
CA PHE A 172 -2.04 24.47 9.12
C PHE A 172 -0.77 25.25 8.69
N MET A 173 -0.88 26.56 8.49
CA MET A 173 0.27 27.43 8.18
C MET A 173 1.33 27.38 9.29
N ALA A 174 0.92 27.42 10.56
CA ALA A 174 1.83 27.28 11.70
C ALA A 174 2.57 25.93 11.69
N TYR A 175 1.89 24.84 11.31
CA TYR A 175 2.56 23.53 11.14
C TYR A 175 3.53 23.52 9.96
N GLN A 176 3.19 24.16 8.84
CA GLN A 176 4.10 24.26 7.70
C GLN A 176 5.37 25.02 8.04
N GLU A 177 5.27 26.11 8.79
CA GLU A 177 6.41 26.90 9.27
C GLU A 177 7.29 26.09 10.23
N LEU A 178 6.69 25.43 11.23
CA LEU A 178 7.42 24.59 12.19
C LEU A 178 8.15 23.41 11.54
N LEU A 179 7.59 22.86 10.47
CA LEU A 179 8.12 21.69 9.75
C LEU A 179 8.90 22.07 8.49
N GLN A 180 9.11 23.35 8.21
CA GLN A 180 9.73 23.83 6.97
C GLN A 180 11.12 23.21 6.75
N ALA A 181 11.90 23.05 7.83
CA ALA A 181 13.23 22.45 7.77
C ALA A 181 13.22 20.97 7.34
N ASP A 182 12.10 20.27 7.55
CA ASP A 182 11.91 18.85 7.23
C ASP A 182 11.06 18.65 5.97
N HIS A 183 10.71 19.73 5.26
CA HIS A 183 9.87 19.68 4.08
C HIS A 183 10.60 18.97 2.94
N VAL A 184 9.93 17.97 2.37
CA VAL A 184 10.42 17.24 1.21
C VAL A 184 9.78 17.78 -0.06
N PHE A 185 8.45 17.64 -0.19
CA PHE A 185 7.69 18.04 -1.37
C PHE A 185 6.18 17.88 -1.13
N ASN A 186 5.33 18.77 -1.67
CA ASN A 186 3.86 18.64 -1.65
C ASN A 186 3.28 18.31 -0.26
N ASN A 187 3.71 19.07 0.76
CA ASN A 187 3.34 18.90 2.17
C ASN A 187 3.70 17.54 2.78
N TRP A 188 4.67 16.83 2.19
CA TRP A 188 5.33 15.69 2.83
C TRP A 188 6.54 16.15 3.61
N TYR A 189 6.66 15.63 4.83
CA TYR A 189 7.73 15.95 5.77
C TYR A 189 8.48 14.68 6.16
N ALA A 190 9.79 14.81 6.38
CA ALA A 190 10.59 13.74 6.97
C ALA A 190 10.16 13.48 8.43
N SER A 191 10.42 12.26 8.92
CA SER A 191 10.21 11.96 10.33
C SER A 191 11.26 12.72 11.16
N SER A 192 10.83 13.75 11.88
CA SER A 192 11.71 14.59 12.69
C SER A 192 11.22 14.68 14.14
N ARG A 193 12.11 15.13 15.04
CA ARG A 193 11.76 15.34 16.46
C ARG A 193 10.65 16.39 16.63
N THR A 194 10.61 17.39 15.75
CA THR A 194 9.56 18.42 15.75
C THR A 194 8.20 17.80 15.46
N LEU A 195 8.14 16.96 14.42
CA LEU A 195 6.92 16.22 14.06
C LEU A 195 6.46 15.28 15.18
N GLU A 196 7.38 14.51 15.78
CA GLU A 196 7.07 13.63 16.91
C GLU A 196 6.48 14.39 18.10
N ARG A 197 7.01 15.58 18.41
CA ARG A 197 6.49 16.45 19.47
C ARG A 197 5.08 16.96 19.17
N ILE A 198 4.80 17.34 17.92
CA ILE A 198 3.45 17.74 17.49
C ILE A 198 2.48 16.56 17.67
N LEU A 199 2.83 15.38 17.16
CA LEU A 199 2.01 14.18 17.27
C LEU A 199 1.76 13.78 18.73
N ALA A 200 2.77 13.90 19.60
CA ALA A 200 2.63 13.64 21.02
C ALA A 200 1.65 14.61 21.70
N SER A 201 1.73 15.91 21.37
CA SER A 201 0.81 16.93 21.88
C SER A 201 -0.64 16.63 21.50
N LEU A 202 -0.87 16.28 20.23
CA LEU A 202 -2.21 15.95 19.72
C LEU A 202 -2.79 14.67 20.34
N ARG A 203 -1.94 13.68 20.66
CA ARG A 203 -2.38 12.46 21.35
C ARG A 203 -2.72 12.70 22.82
N ASN A 204 -2.05 13.67 23.45
CA ASN A 204 -2.28 14.04 24.85
C ASN A 204 -3.48 14.98 25.04
N ALA A 205 -3.98 15.59 23.97
CA ALA A 205 -5.27 16.29 23.94
C ALA A 205 -6.43 15.27 24.01
N ARG A 206 -6.64 14.67 25.18
CA ARG A 206 -7.70 13.68 25.43
C ARG A 206 -9.08 14.30 25.16
N PRO A 207 -10.02 13.62 24.48
CA PRO A 207 -11.40 14.08 24.40
C PRO A 207 -12.01 14.11 25.81
N PRO A 208 -12.98 15.02 26.08
CA PRO A 208 -13.68 15.01 27.36
C PRO A 208 -14.33 13.64 27.53
N VAL A 209 -13.97 12.95 28.61
CA VAL A 209 -14.63 11.73 29.06
C VAL A 209 -16.09 12.12 29.33
N LEU A 210 -17.01 11.66 28.48
CA LEU A 210 -18.44 11.71 28.79
C LEU A 210 -18.65 10.77 29.99
N THR A 211 -18.63 11.35 31.18
CA THR A 211 -19.09 10.70 32.40
C THR A 211 -20.55 10.32 32.19
N GLN A 212 -20.79 9.02 32.00
CA GLN A 212 -22.12 8.45 32.04
C GLN A 212 -22.77 8.88 33.37
N ARG A 213 -23.87 9.61 33.23
CA ARG A 213 -24.73 10.02 34.33
C ARG A 213 -25.10 8.79 35.16
N GLN A 214 -24.90 8.94 36.47
CA GLN A 214 -25.40 8.06 37.52
C GLN A 214 -26.89 7.79 37.28
N LYS A 215 -27.26 6.51 37.15
CA LYS A 215 -28.65 6.08 37.36
C LYS A 215 -28.87 6.06 38.87
N LEU A 216 -29.53 7.10 39.37
CA LEU A 216 -30.25 7.10 40.63
C LEU A 216 -31.69 6.68 40.35
N SER A 217 -32.04 5.48 40.77
CA SER A 217 -33.41 5.02 41.06
C SER A 217 -33.32 3.63 41.68
#